data_AF-A0A7N6ABI7-F1
#
_entry.id   AF-A0A7N6ABI7-F1
#
_cell.length_a   1.000
_cell.length_b   1.000
_cell.length_c   1.000
_cell.angle_alpha   90.00
_cell.angle_beta   90.00
_cell.angle_gamma   90.00
#
_symmetry.space_group_name_H-M   'P 1'
#
loop_
_entity.id
_entity.type
_entity.pdbx_description
1 polymer ?
#
loop_
_entity_poly.entity_id
_entity_poly.type
_entity_poly.pdbx_seq_one_letter_code
_entity_poly.pdbx_strand_id
1 'polypeptide(L)'
;MHFSIPETEVRSGENGSTYVAYNIHVNGVLHCRVRYSQLLGLHEQIKKEYGSNVVPAFPPKKIFTLTPAEVEQRREQLEKYMQNIFYVL
;
A
#
# COMPACT_ATOMS: atom_id res chain seq x y z
N MET A 1 -0.25 14.54 -9.65
CA MET A 1 -1.51 13.83 -9.33
C MET A 1 -1.58 13.67 -7.82
N HIS A 2 -2.73 13.88 -7.17
CA HIS A 2 -2.85 13.77 -5.71
C HIS A 2 -3.26 12.34 -5.30
N PHE A 3 -2.32 11.57 -4.75
CA PHE A 3 -2.58 10.23 -4.24
C PHE A 3 -3.02 10.27 -2.76
N SER A 4 -4.04 9.51 -2.42
CA SER A 4 -4.46 9.25 -1.04
C SER A 4 -4.94 7.82 -0.85
N ILE A 5 -4.98 7.35 0.40
CA ILE A 5 -5.57 6.09 0.82
C ILE A 5 -6.53 6.40 1.96
N PRO A 6 -7.71 6.99 1.71
CA PRO A 6 -8.57 7.52 2.77
C PRO A 6 -9.16 6.43 3.68
N GLU A 7 -9.23 5.19 3.20
CA GLU A 7 -9.92 4.11 3.90
C GLU A 7 -9.32 2.73 3.61
N THR A 8 -9.66 1.78 4.49
CA THR A 8 -9.40 0.35 4.31
C THR A 8 -10.70 -0.43 4.43
N GLU A 9 -10.79 -1.55 3.71
CA GLU A 9 -11.94 -2.45 3.77
C GLU A 9 -11.47 -3.91 3.94
N VAL A 10 -12.27 -4.72 4.65
CA VAL A 10 -12.04 -6.17 4.72
C VAL A 10 -12.75 -6.83 3.55
N ARG A 11 -12.01 -7.57 2.72
CA ARG A 11 -12.55 -8.28 1.56
C ARG A 11 -12.30 -9.78 1.67
N SER A 12 -13.17 -10.56 1.04
CA SER A 12 -12.95 -12.00 0.83
C SER A 12 -11.99 -12.23 -0.34
N GLY A 13 -11.03 -13.13 -0.13
CA GLY A 13 -10.19 -13.72 -1.17
C GLY A 13 -10.86 -14.91 -1.83
N GLU A 14 -10.26 -15.38 -2.93
CA GLU A 14 -10.79 -16.47 -3.77
C GLU A 14 -10.94 -17.80 -3.02
N ASN A 15 -10.11 -18.02 -2.00
CA ASN A 15 -10.13 -19.22 -1.15
C ASN A 15 -11.02 -19.07 0.10
N GLY A 16 -11.87 -18.03 0.17
CA GLY A 16 -12.73 -17.75 1.33
C GLY A 16 -12.01 -17.13 2.52
N SER A 17 -10.68 -16.93 2.47
CA SER A 17 -9.97 -16.14 3.49
C SER A 17 -10.32 -14.65 3.38
N THR A 18 -10.11 -13.88 4.43
CA THR A 18 -10.27 -12.41 4.38
C THR A 18 -8.92 -11.70 4.36
N TYR A 19 -8.89 -10.51 3.77
CA TYR A 19 -7.72 -9.64 3.75
C TYR A 19 -8.13 -8.18 3.84
N VAL A 20 -7.19 -7.33 4.26
CA VAL A 20 -7.36 -5.87 4.25
C VAL A 20 -6.96 -5.34 2.88
N ALA A 21 -7.90 -4.64 2.23
CA ALA A 21 -7.66 -3.86 1.04
C ALA A 21 -7.48 -2.38 1.41
N TYR A 22 -6.54 -1.73 0.72
CA TYR A 22 -6.24 -0.31 0.81
C TYR A 22 -6.85 0.37 -0.42
N ASN A 23 -7.76 1.32 -0.20
CA ASN A 23 -8.49 1.99 -1.27
C ASN A 23 -7.67 3.19 -1.74
N ILE A 24 -7.01 3.06 -2.89
CA ILE A 24 -6.14 4.10 -3.43
C ILE A 24 -6.97 5.06 -4.27
N HIS A 25 -6.98 6.32 -3.88
CA HIS A 25 -7.66 7.42 -4.58
C HIS A 25 -6.64 8.29 -5.31
N VAL A 26 -7.03 8.76 -6.49
CA VAL A 26 -6.28 9.74 -7.28
C VAL A 26 -7.17 10.93 -7.53
N ASN A 27 -6.73 12.12 -7.10
CA ASN A 27 -7.51 13.36 -7.15
C ASN A 27 -8.91 13.21 -6.50
N GLY A 28 -8.98 12.47 -5.39
CA GLY A 28 -10.21 12.25 -4.62
C GLY A 28 -11.10 11.10 -5.13
N VAL A 29 -10.84 10.57 -6.33
CA VAL A 29 -11.63 9.49 -6.93
C VAL A 29 -10.95 8.15 -6.69
N LEU A 30 -11.71 7.13 -6.30
CA LEU A 30 -11.20 5.77 -6.16
C LEU A 30 -10.60 5.29 -7.49
N HIS A 31 -9.34 4.92 -7.48
CA HIS A 31 -8.62 4.40 -8.63
C HIS A 31 -8.53 2.87 -8.59
N CYS A 32 -8.11 2.30 -7.45
CA CYS A 32 -8.00 0.86 -7.28
C CYS A 32 -8.09 0.44 -5.81
N ARG A 33 -8.25 -0.87 -5.59
CA ARG A 33 -8.22 -1.51 -4.28
C ARG A 33 -7.18 -2.61 -4.30
N VAL A 34 -6.23 -2.56 -3.39
CA VAL A 34 -5.10 -3.51 -3.40
C VAL A 34 -4.80 -4.01 -2.00
N ARG A 35 -4.34 -5.25 -1.90
CA ARG A 35 -3.78 -5.78 -0.65
C ARG A 35 -2.32 -5.36 -0.49
N TYR A 36 -1.84 -5.31 0.75
CA TYR A 36 -0.45 -4.96 1.08
C TYR A 36 0.59 -5.70 0.21
N SER A 37 0.39 -7.00 -0.03
CA SER A 37 1.35 -7.80 -0.81
C SER A 37 1.45 -7.42 -2.29
N GLN A 38 0.40 -6.81 -2.87
CA GLN A 38 0.47 -6.28 -4.24
C GLN A 38 1.36 -5.02 -4.29
N LEU A 39 1.19 -4.11 -3.32
CA LEU A 39 2.05 -2.92 -3.21
C LEU A 39 3.49 -3.27 -2.87
N LEU A 40 3.71 -4.33 -2.08
CA LEU A 40 5.06 -4.84 -1.85
C LEU A 40 5.69 -5.37 -3.13
N GLY A 41 4.94 -6.12 -3.94
CA GLY A 41 5.43 -6.60 -5.24
C GLY A 41 5.82 -5.44 -6.17
N LEU A 42 5.01 -4.37 -6.20
CA LEU A 42 5.35 -3.14 -6.91
C LEU A 42 6.63 -2.49 -6.37
N HIS A 43 6.78 -2.38 -5.04
CA HIS A 43 7.99 -1.87 -4.41
C HIS A 43 9.24 -2.66 -4.83
N GLU A 44 9.17 -3.99 -4.81
CA GLU A 44 10.26 -4.88 -5.20
C GLU A 44 10.63 -4.70 -6.69
N GLN A 45 9.64 -4.49 -7.57
CA GLN A 45 9.86 -4.18 -8.99
C GLN A 45 10.54 -2.83 -9.19
N ILE A 46 10.06 -1.77 -8.54
CA ILE A 46 10.67 -0.42 -8.63
C ILE A 46 12.09 -0.46 -8.07
N LYS A 47 12.30 -1.14 -6.93
CA LYS A 47 13.63 -1.29 -6.31
C LYS A 47 14.61 -2.05 -7.22
N LYS A 48 14.13 -3.05 -7.95
CA LYS A 48 14.93 -3.78 -8.93
C LYS A 48 15.34 -2.91 -10.12
N GLU A 49 14.42 -2.08 -10.61
CA GLU A 49 14.64 -1.24 -11.80
C GLU A 49 15.53 -0.03 -11.50
N TYR A 50 15.26 0.68 -10.40
CA TYR A 50 15.89 1.97 -10.10
C TYR A 50 16.95 1.90 -8.99
N GLY A 51 17.07 0.77 -8.30
CA GLY A 51 18.02 0.56 -7.21
C GLY A 51 17.52 1.04 -5.84
N SER A 52 18.10 0.51 -4.77
CA SER A 52 17.62 0.73 -3.39
C SER A 52 17.74 2.16 -2.87
N ASN A 53 18.67 2.95 -3.41
CA ASN A 53 19.00 4.27 -2.87
C ASN A 53 17.99 5.38 -3.26
N VAL A 54 17.15 5.11 -4.26
CA VAL A 54 16.18 6.10 -4.79
C VAL A 54 14.74 5.76 -4.41
N VAL A 55 14.50 4.57 -3.84
CA VAL A 55 13.16 4.12 -3.45
C VAL A 55 12.94 4.41 -1.97
N PRO A 56 11.87 5.13 -1.58
CA PRO A 56 11.52 5.34 -0.19
C PRO A 56 11.37 4.03 0.59
N ALA A 57 11.53 4.10 1.91
CA ALA A 57 11.29 2.97 2.78
C ALA A 57 9.85 2.46 2.65
N PHE A 58 9.69 1.16 2.46
CA PHE A 58 8.38 0.51 2.38
C PHE A 58 7.96 -0.03 3.76
N PRO A 59 6.66 -0.01 4.11
CA PRO A 59 6.20 -0.55 5.39
C PRO A 59 6.59 -2.02 5.56
N PRO A 60 7.07 -2.47 6.73
CA PRO A 60 7.58 -3.83 6.88
C PRO A 60 6.47 -4.89 6.91
N LYS A 61 6.84 -6.12 6.53
CA LYS A 61 6.00 -7.31 6.74
C LYS A 61 5.79 -7.55 8.23
N LYS A 62 4.65 -8.13 8.58
CA LYS A 62 4.33 -8.62 9.92
C LYS A 62 4.04 -10.11 9.83
N ILE A 63 4.46 -10.87 10.84
CA ILE A 63 4.33 -12.33 10.90
C ILE A 63 2.95 -12.73 11.46
N PHE A 64 2.35 -11.85 12.25
CA PHE A 64 1.02 -12.02 12.83
C PHE A 64 -0.04 -11.18 12.11
N THR A 65 -1.30 -11.53 12.31
CA THR A 65 -2.44 -10.71 11.90
C THR A 65 -2.35 -9.33 12.55
N LEU A 66 -2.59 -8.29 11.77
CA LEU A 66 -2.56 -6.92 12.26
C LEU A 66 -3.75 -6.64 13.17
N THR A 67 -3.50 -5.91 14.25
CA THR A 67 -4.55 -5.22 14.99
C THR A 67 -5.14 -4.06 14.17
N PRO A 68 -6.34 -3.55 14.48
CA PRO A 68 -6.91 -2.39 13.78
C PRO A 68 -5.99 -1.15 13.81
N ALA A 69 -5.29 -0.91 14.92
CA ALA A 69 -4.33 0.18 15.04
C ALA A 69 -3.12 0.00 14.11
N GLU A 70 -2.62 -1.23 13.95
CA GLU A 70 -1.54 -1.52 13.01
C GLU A 70 -2.00 -1.48 11.55
N VAL A 71 -3.26 -1.79 11.26
CA VAL A 71 -3.86 -1.58 9.93
C VAL A 71 -3.84 -0.11 9.57
N GLU A 72 -4.28 0.75 10.48
CA GLU A 72 -4.30 2.20 10.26
C GLU A 72 -2.90 2.79 10.12
N GLN A 73 -1.97 2.40 11.00
CA GLN A 73 -0.57 2.79 10.88
C GLN A 73 0.02 2.37 9.52
N ARG A 74 -0.29 1.16 9.05
CA ARG A 74 0.16 0.70 7.73
C ARG A 74 -0.50 1.49 6.60
N ARG A 75 -1.78 1.87 6.72
CA ARG A 75 -2.50 2.71 5.74
C ARG A 75 -1.78 4.04 5.55
N GLU A 76 -1.48 4.75 6.64
CA GLU A 76 -0.76 6.02 6.63
C GLU A 76 0.63 5.89 5.99
N GLN A 77 1.38 4.83 6.34
CA GLN A 77 2.71 4.61 5.79
C GLN A 77 2.67 4.28 4.30
N LEU A 78 1.68 3.51 3.83
CA LEU A 78 1.47 3.21 2.41
C LEU A 78 1.06 4.47 1.63
N GLU A 79 0.19 5.31 2.20
CA GLU A 79 -0.19 6.58 1.60
C GLU A 79 1.02 7.48 1.39
N LYS A 80 1.84 7.67 2.44
CA LYS A 80 3.09 8.42 2.37
C LYS A 80 4.08 7.81 1.38
N TYR A 81 4.19 6.49 1.33
CA TYR A 81 5.03 5.79 0.35
C TYR A 81 4.60 6.10 -1.10
N MET A 82 3.31 5.98 -1.39
CA MET A 82 2.75 6.27 -2.72
C MET A 82 2.99 7.73 -3.12
N GLN A 83 2.71 8.67 -2.21
CA GLN A 83 2.96 10.09 -2.45
C GLN A 83 4.44 10.37 -2.75
N ASN A 84 5.37 9.74 -2.02
CA ASN A 84 6.81 9.92 -2.25
C ASN A 84 7.29 9.32 -3.58
N ILE A 85 6.77 8.15 -3.98
CA ILE A 85 7.15 7.50 -5.25
C ILE A 85 6.74 8.37 -6.44
N PHE A 86 5.49 8.84 -6.47
CA PHE A 86 4.96 9.61 -7.60
C PHE A 86 5.24 11.11 -7.54
N TYR A 87 5.97 11.56 -6.51
CA TYR A 87 6.56 12.90 -6.46
C TYR A 87 8.00 12.91 -7.00
N VAL A 88 8.70 11.77 -6.90
CA VAL A 88 10.12 11.62 -7.29
C VAL A 88 10.30 11.11 -8.72
N LEU A 89 9.28 10.45 -9.28
CA LEU A 89 9.18 10.03 -10.70
C LEU A 89 8.29 10.99 -11.48
#